data_AF-A0A7W0PJS7-F1
#
_entry.id   AF-A0A7W0PJS7-F1
#
_cell.length_a   1.000
_cell.length_b   1.000
_cell.length_c   1.000
_cell.angle_alpha   90.00
_cell.angle_beta   90.00
_cell.angle_gamma   90.00
#
_symmetry.space_group_name_H-M   'P 1'
#
loop_
_entity.id
_entity.type
_entity.pdbx_description
1 polymer ?
#
loop_
_entity_poly.entity_id
_entity_poly.type
_entity_poly.pdbx_seq_one_letter_code
_entity_poly.pdbx_strand_id
1 'polypeptide(L)'
;MTSDVIDDALERLAPAQAFVSDWHDVLNRGGEAPPLASRPSRRTRPRKRWLLAVALGVAVLSPLGAIAAAGGTEGWWFFDSHAPAPIKHAPPLVVKTGSWDGHGWLLVAYRTENGDLCFSMNPASSPMSTGVGAAMNCGGFQSGPSGGGNRPRGITFLSGGSPELPTYVVGPVIEEAQEVVIQFAGGAVLHTVPFDAPASLGAVKFYAARLADTESPAATVEKLVGLDGDGRVVACLALGSGNSCS
;
A
#
# COMPACT_ATOMS: atom_id res chain seq x y z
N MET A 1 -3.90 28.57 36.41
CA MET A 1 -5.32 28.98 36.36
C MET A 1 -5.69 29.52 34.97
N THR A 2 -5.28 28.84 33.89
CA THR A 2 -5.55 29.27 32.49
C THR A 2 -5.96 28.10 31.59
N SER A 3 -6.05 26.88 32.12
CA SER A 3 -6.50 25.69 31.37
C SER A 3 -8.03 25.68 31.24
N ASP A 4 -8.74 26.05 32.29
CA ASP A 4 -10.20 25.91 32.37
C ASP A 4 -10.97 26.80 31.38
N VAL A 5 -10.37 27.90 30.91
CA VAL A 5 -11.02 28.85 29.98
C VAL A 5 -11.03 28.31 28.56
N ILE A 6 -10.04 27.50 28.17
CA ILE A 6 -9.94 26.96 26.81
C ILE A 6 -10.89 25.76 26.66
N ASP A 7 -10.98 24.91 27.68
CA ASP A 7 -11.91 23.77 27.68
C ASP A 7 -13.38 24.23 27.64
N ASP A 8 -13.73 25.26 28.41
CA ASP A 8 -15.10 25.81 28.43
C ASP A 8 -15.48 26.52 27.12
N ALA A 9 -14.51 27.11 26.41
CA ALA A 9 -14.73 27.70 25.09
C ALA A 9 -14.91 26.63 23.99
N LEU A 10 -14.15 25.52 24.06
CA LEU A 10 -14.28 24.41 23.11
C LEU A 10 -15.60 23.67 23.28
N GLU A 11 -16.05 23.45 24.51
CA GLU A 11 -17.32 22.76 24.80
C GLU A 11 -18.54 23.61 24.40
N ARG A 12 -18.41 24.95 24.42
CA ARG A 12 -19.42 25.87 23.89
C ARG A 12 -19.50 25.93 22.37
N LEU A 13 -18.37 25.78 21.69
CA LEU A 13 -18.30 25.89 20.23
C LEU A 13 -18.62 24.56 19.53
N ALA A 14 -18.37 23.44 20.20
CA ALA A 14 -18.69 22.11 19.72
C ALA A 14 -19.21 21.26 20.88
N PRO A 15 -20.48 21.45 21.31
CA PRO A 15 -21.07 20.56 22.31
C PRO A 15 -20.93 19.13 21.81
N ALA A 16 -20.54 18.21 22.70
CA ALA A 16 -20.42 16.77 22.43
C ALA A 16 -21.79 16.18 22.07
N GLN A 17 -22.30 16.53 20.89
CA GLN A 17 -23.39 15.81 20.26
C GLN A 17 -22.78 14.49 19.82
N ALA A 18 -23.15 13.43 20.53
CA ALA A 18 -22.93 12.08 20.07
C ALA A 18 -23.37 12.03 18.60
N PHE A 19 -22.41 11.87 17.70
CA PHE A 19 -22.65 11.71 16.28
C PHE A 19 -23.28 10.32 16.09
N VAL A 20 -24.54 10.19 16.49
CA VAL A 20 -25.35 9.02 16.19
C VAL A 20 -25.77 9.21 14.75
N SER A 21 -24.98 8.65 13.85
CA SER A 21 -25.32 8.60 12.43
C SER A 21 -26.65 7.88 12.29
N ASP A 22 -27.74 8.64 12.13
CA ASP A 22 -29.07 8.10 11.85
C ASP A 22 -29.10 7.63 10.40
N TRP A 23 -28.50 6.47 10.16
CA TRP A 23 -28.47 5.81 8.86
C TRP A 23 -29.88 5.44 8.37
N HIS A 24 -30.87 5.36 9.26
CA HIS A 24 -32.26 5.12 8.86
C HIS A 24 -32.87 6.36 8.18
N ASP A 25 -32.56 7.58 8.66
CA ASP A 25 -32.99 8.83 7.99
C ASP A 25 -32.36 8.98 6.60
N VAL A 26 -31.07 8.64 6.45
CA VAL A 26 -30.37 8.69 5.14
C VAL A 26 -30.99 7.69 4.14
N LEU A 27 -31.36 6.49 4.59
CA LEU A 27 -31.99 5.49 3.74
C LEU A 27 -33.45 5.85 3.40
N ASN A 28 -34.19 6.45 4.34
CA ASN A 28 -35.57 6.88 4.10
C ASN A 28 -35.65 8.05 3.11
N ARG A 29 -34.72 9.01 3.17
CA ARG A 29 -34.64 10.11 2.19
C ARG A 29 -34.26 9.64 0.79
N GLY A 30 -33.58 8.50 0.66
CA GLY A 30 -33.28 7.89 -0.63
C GLY A 30 -34.46 7.13 -1.27
N GLY A 31 -35.50 6.81 -0.48
CA GLY A 31 -36.61 5.96 -0.90
C GLY A 31 -37.90 6.67 -1.32
N GLU A 32 -38.07 7.95 -1.00
CA GLU A 32 -39.31 8.67 -1.26
C GLU A 32 -39.32 9.33 -2.65
N ALA A 33 -39.76 8.53 -3.63
CA ALA A 33 -40.18 9.05 -4.91
C ALA A 33 -41.42 9.96 -4.75
N PRO A 34 -41.47 11.14 -5.41
CA PRO A 34 -42.62 12.04 -5.34
C PRO A 34 -43.89 11.37 -5.88
N PRO A 35 -45.07 11.67 -5.31
CA PRO A 35 -46.34 11.07 -5.72
C PRO A 35 -46.69 11.44 -7.16
N LEU A 36 -46.99 10.40 -7.93
CA LEU A 36 -47.36 10.39 -9.34
C LEU A 36 -48.56 11.29 -9.64
N ALA A 37 -48.34 12.33 -10.44
CA ALA A 37 -49.38 12.91 -11.27
C ALA A 37 -49.09 12.58 -12.75
N SER A 38 -50.06 11.91 -13.36
CA SER A 38 -50.37 11.97 -14.80
C SER A 38 -49.40 11.27 -15.77
N ARG A 39 -49.71 10.00 -16.01
CA ARG A 39 -49.33 9.24 -17.21
C ARG A 39 -49.81 9.99 -18.48
N PRO A 40 -48.96 10.09 -19.50
CA PRO A 40 -49.39 9.53 -20.78
C PRO A 40 -48.38 8.55 -21.36
N SER A 41 -48.94 7.57 -22.05
CA SER A 41 -48.24 6.52 -22.79
C SER A 41 -47.33 7.07 -23.87
N ARG A 42 -46.10 6.56 -23.96
CA ARG A 42 -45.47 6.26 -25.25
C ARG A 42 -44.34 5.24 -25.11
N ARG A 43 -44.51 4.14 -25.83
CA ARG A 43 -43.47 3.17 -26.20
C ARG A 43 -42.22 3.89 -26.70
N THR A 44 -41.04 3.33 -26.37
CA THR A 44 -39.65 3.59 -26.84
C THR A 44 -38.73 3.91 -25.64
N ARG A 45 -37.58 3.29 -25.36
CA ARG A 45 -36.73 2.23 -25.96
C ARG A 45 -35.93 1.62 -24.80
N PRO A 46 -35.85 0.28 -24.63
CA PRO A 46 -35.03 -0.37 -23.58
C PRO A 46 -33.51 -0.16 -23.73
N ARG A 47 -33.04 0.49 -24.80
CA ARG A 47 -31.61 0.68 -25.10
C ARG A 47 -30.90 1.73 -24.24
N LYS A 48 -31.60 2.71 -23.67
CA LYS A 48 -30.96 3.81 -22.92
C LYS A 48 -30.48 3.41 -21.52
N ARG A 49 -31.14 2.44 -20.87
CA ARG A 49 -30.73 1.96 -19.53
C ARG A 49 -29.48 1.07 -19.58
N TRP A 50 -29.31 0.33 -20.68
CA TRP A 50 -28.10 -0.46 -20.93
C TRP A 50 -26.85 0.41 -21.13
N LEU A 51 -26.98 1.54 -21.82
CA LEU A 51 -25.85 2.46 -22.04
C LEU A 51 -25.33 3.07 -20.74
N LEU A 52 -26.19 3.35 -19.76
CA LEU A 52 -25.78 3.90 -18.47
C LEU A 52 -25.08 2.84 -17.59
N ALA A 53 -25.54 1.58 -17.63
CA ALA A 53 -24.91 0.47 -16.91
C ALA A 53 -23.54 0.11 -17.51
N VAL A 54 -23.40 0.17 -18.84
CA VAL A 54 -22.10 -0.03 -19.52
C VAL A 54 -21.14 1.13 -19.21
N ALA A 55 -21.62 2.38 -19.22
CA ALA A 55 -20.79 3.54 -18.88
C ALA A 55 -20.29 3.50 -17.42
N LEU A 56 -21.14 3.11 -16.46
CA LEU A 56 -20.70 2.89 -15.07
C LEU A 56 -19.74 1.71 -14.95
N GLY A 57 -19.97 0.61 -15.69
CA GLY A 57 -19.08 -0.55 -15.70
C GLY A 57 -17.70 -0.24 -16.28
N VAL A 58 -17.62 0.58 -17.32
CA VAL A 58 -16.35 1.01 -17.92
C VAL A 58 -15.59 1.95 -16.98
N ALA A 59 -16.26 2.89 -16.31
CA ALA A 59 -15.61 3.83 -15.39
C ALA A 59 -14.96 3.14 -14.16
N VAL A 60 -15.55 2.04 -13.67
CA VAL A 60 -15.00 1.26 -12.54
C VAL A 60 -13.85 0.35 -12.98
N LEU A 61 -13.77 -0.03 -14.27
CA LEU A 61 -12.74 -0.92 -14.82
C LEU A 61 -11.55 -0.20 -15.46
N SER A 62 -11.59 1.13 -15.59
CA SER A 62 -10.63 1.91 -16.40
C SER A 62 -9.22 2.18 -15.84
N PRO A 63 -8.87 2.07 -14.54
CA PRO A 63 -7.49 2.41 -14.14
C PRO A 63 -6.47 1.28 -14.36
N LEU A 64 -6.90 0.01 -14.44
CA LEU A 64 -5.97 -1.13 -14.41
C LEU A 64 -5.41 -1.51 -15.80
N GLY A 65 -6.03 -1.04 -16.88
CA GLY A 65 -5.65 -1.43 -18.25
C GLY A 65 -4.32 -0.85 -18.74
N ALA A 66 -3.88 0.29 -18.20
CA ALA A 66 -2.67 0.97 -18.68
C ALA A 66 -1.36 0.30 -18.24
N ILE A 67 -1.40 -0.55 -17.21
CA ILE A 67 -0.21 -1.18 -16.63
C ILE A 67 0.20 -2.44 -17.43
N ALA A 68 -0.75 -3.09 -18.11
CA ALA A 68 -0.49 -4.31 -18.87
C ALA A 68 0.32 -4.10 -20.17
N ALA A 69 0.46 -2.86 -20.65
CA ALA A 69 1.20 -2.55 -21.88
C ALA A 69 2.72 -2.43 -21.66
N ALA A 70 3.21 -2.42 -20.42
CA ALA A 70 4.64 -2.38 -20.09
C ALA A 70 5.24 -3.81 -19.94
N GLY A 71 4.85 -4.73 -20.82
CA GLY A 71 5.23 -6.15 -20.76
C GLY A 71 6.72 -6.46 -21.03
N GLY A 72 7.60 -5.47 -20.94
CA GLY A 72 9.04 -5.59 -21.13
C GLY A 72 9.84 -4.76 -20.11
N THR A 73 11.17 -4.76 -20.26
CA THR A 73 12.06 -3.88 -19.47
C THR A 73 11.97 -2.42 -19.93
N GLU A 74 11.39 -2.16 -21.10
CA GLU A 74 11.20 -0.80 -21.62
C GLU A 74 10.15 -0.04 -20.79
N GLY A 75 10.50 1.17 -20.36
CA GLY A 75 9.59 2.07 -19.64
C GLY A 75 9.69 2.05 -18.11
N TRP A 76 10.60 1.27 -17.54
CA TRP A 76 10.89 1.29 -16.10
C TRP A 76 12.21 2.02 -15.81
N TRP A 77 12.12 3.15 -15.12
CA TRP A 77 13.26 4.03 -14.79
C TRP A 77 14.46 3.33 -14.14
N PHE A 78 14.20 2.28 -13.36
CA PHE A 78 15.25 1.61 -12.62
C PHE A 78 16.17 0.77 -13.51
N PHE A 79 15.72 0.31 -14.68
CA PHE A 79 16.62 -0.36 -15.63
C PHE A 79 17.58 0.61 -16.31
N ASP A 80 17.15 1.85 -16.55
CA ASP A 80 18.03 2.93 -17.01
C ASP A 80 19.08 3.29 -15.94
N SER A 81 18.78 2.98 -14.67
CA SER A 81 19.67 3.16 -13.52
C SER A 81 20.51 1.92 -13.19
N HIS A 82 20.70 1.00 -14.14
CA HIS A 82 21.47 -0.25 -13.99
C HIS A 82 20.94 -1.23 -12.93
N ALA A 83 19.63 -1.22 -12.65
CA ALA A 83 19.01 -2.29 -11.87
C ALA A 83 19.28 -3.67 -12.50
N PRO A 84 19.42 -4.73 -11.69
CA PRO A 84 19.49 -6.09 -12.19
C PRO A 84 18.31 -6.41 -13.12
N ALA A 85 18.59 -7.09 -14.23
CA ALA A 85 17.54 -7.51 -15.16
C ALA A 85 16.64 -8.58 -14.52
N PRO A 86 15.35 -8.62 -14.88
CA PRO A 86 14.44 -9.66 -14.43
C PRO A 86 14.78 -11.00 -15.08
N ILE A 87 14.24 -12.09 -14.52
CA ILE A 87 14.24 -13.41 -15.18
C ILE A 87 13.66 -13.27 -16.59
N LYS A 88 14.29 -13.93 -17.57
CA LYS A 88 13.79 -13.96 -18.95
C LYS A 88 12.31 -14.34 -18.98
N HIS A 89 11.51 -13.55 -19.70
CA HIS A 89 10.06 -13.73 -19.84
C HIS A 89 9.21 -13.51 -18.58
N ALA A 90 9.79 -12.99 -17.49
CA ALA A 90 9.06 -12.58 -16.30
C ALA A 90 9.21 -11.06 -16.09
N PRO A 91 8.36 -10.22 -16.69
CA PRO A 91 8.47 -8.77 -16.55
C PRO A 91 8.19 -8.30 -15.12
N PRO A 92 8.54 -7.05 -14.77
CA PRO A 92 8.08 -6.45 -13.52
C PRO A 92 6.57 -6.50 -13.35
N LEU A 93 6.13 -6.84 -12.13
CA LEU A 93 4.74 -7.01 -11.78
C LEU A 93 4.32 -5.96 -10.77
N VAL A 94 3.17 -5.33 -11.01
CA VAL A 94 2.52 -4.53 -9.97
C VAL A 94 1.96 -5.46 -8.91
N VAL A 95 2.54 -5.40 -7.72
CA VAL A 95 2.12 -6.19 -6.56
C VAL A 95 0.85 -5.59 -5.97
N LYS A 96 0.84 -4.27 -5.76
CA LYS A 96 -0.30 -3.55 -5.17
C LYS A 96 -0.30 -2.09 -5.59
N THR A 97 -1.49 -1.52 -5.63
CA THR A 97 -1.72 -0.07 -5.74
C THR A 97 -2.49 0.41 -4.51
N GLY A 98 -2.37 1.69 -4.21
CA GLY A 98 -3.11 2.30 -3.11
C GLY A 98 -3.00 3.81 -3.13
N SER A 99 -3.43 4.44 -2.02
CA SER A 99 -3.28 5.86 -1.81
C SER A 99 -2.97 6.17 -0.35
N TRP A 100 -2.12 7.16 -0.12
CA TRP A 100 -1.87 7.77 1.18
C TRP A 100 -2.12 9.27 1.06
N ASP A 101 -3.07 9.81 1.83
CA ASP A 101 -3.42 11.26 1.80
C ASP A 101 -3.75 11.81 0.41
N GLY A 102 -4.34 10.99 -0.45
CA GLY A 102 -4.62 11.36 -1.84
C GLY A 102 -3.46 11.18 -2.81
N HIS A 103 -2.26 10.85 -2.31
CA HIS A 103 -1.12 10.46 -3.13
C HIS A 103 -1.25 9.01 -3.54
N GLY A 104 -1.54 8.77 -4.82
CA GLY A 104 -1.59 7.42 -5.38
C GLY A 104 -0.20 6.80 -5.47
N TRP A 105 -0.09 5.51 -5.14
CA TRP A 105 1.17 4.77 -5.19
C TRP A 105 1.00 3.40 -5.83
N LEU A 106 2.11 2.88 -6.36
CA LEU A 106 2.20 1.53 -6.90
C LEU A 106 3.51 0.86 -6.47
N LEU A 107 3.36 -0.35 -5.94
CA LEU A 107 4.44 -1.23 -5.53
C LEU A 107 4.65 -2.26 -6.63
N VAL A 108 5.87 -2.30 -7.16
CA VAL A 108 6.27 -3.18 -8.26
C VAL A 108 7.39 -4.09 -7.78
N ALA A 109 7.39 -5.34 -8.20
CA ALA A 109 8.46 -6.28 -7.89
C ALA A 109 8.76 -7.25 -9.03
N TYR A 110 9.98 -7.79 -9.03
CA TYR A 110 10.42 -8.84 -9.93
C TYR A 110 11.58 -9.65 -9.33
N ARG A 111 11.78 -10.86 -9.86
CA ARG A 111 12.92 -11.71 -9.52
C ARG A 111 14.02 -11.57 -10.56
N THR A 112 15.27 -11.66 -10.12
CA THR A 112 16.45 -11.73 -11.01
C THR A 112 16.85 -13.18 -11.27
N GLU A 113 17.68 -13.43 -12.29
CA GLU A 113 18.20 -14.79 -12.56
C GLU A 113 19.02 -15.36 -11.38
N ASN A 114 19.61 -14.50 -10.54
CA ASN A 114 20.37 -14.91 -9.36
C ASN A 114 19.47 -15.20 -8.14
N GLY A 115 18.14 -15.10 -8.30
CA GLY A 115 17.17 -15.34 -7.23
C GLY A 115 16.90 -14.14 -6.31
N ASP A 116 17.56 -12.99 -6.55
CA ASP A 116 17.28 -11.76 -5.81
C ASP A 116 15.86 -11.28 -6.08
N LEU A 117 15.29 -10.59 -5.08
CA LEU A 117 14.01 -9.91 -5.20
C LEU A 117 14.27 -8.42 -5.29
N CYS A 118 13.87 -7.83 -6.42
CA CYS A 118 13.86 -6.39 -6.62
C CYS A 118 12.44 -5.88 -6.43
N PHE A 119 12.29 -4.74 -5.76
CA PHE A 119 11.01 -4.07 -5.59
C PHE A 119 11.17 -2.55 -5.57
N SER A 120 10.17 -1.84 -6.08
CA SER A 120 10.14 -0.38 -6.14
C SER A 120 8.80 0.17 -5.70
N MET A 121 8.84 1.31 -5.01
CA MET A 121 7.69 2.14 -4.73
C MET A 121 7.70 3.32 -5.68
N ASN A 122 6.58 3.58 -6.36
CA ASN A 122 6.48 4.63 -7.36
C ASN A 122 5.19 5.44 -7.15
N PRO A 123 5.23 6.77 -7.38
CA PRO A 123 4.01 7.56 -7.41
C PRO A 123 3.18 7.20 -8.64
N ALA A 124 1.87 7.00 -8.44
CA ALA A 124 0.95 6.64 -9.54
C ALA A 124 0.71 7.81 -10.52
N SER A 125 0.98 9.05 -10.09
CA SER A 125 0.87 10.26 -10.92
C SER A 125 2.08 10.48 -11.83
N SER A 126 3.20 9.79 -11.59
CA SER A 126 4.45 10.00 -12.30
C SER A 126 4.62 8.99 -13.44
N PRO A 127 5.14 9.39 -14.61
CA PRO A 127 5.50 8.45 -15.65
C PRO A 127 6.58 7.49 -15.16
N MET A 128 6.34 6.18 -15.30
CA MET A 128 7.22 5.11 -14.83
C MET A 128 8.63 5.13 -15.43
N SER A 129 8.82 5.78 -16.56
CA SER A 129 10.13 5.94 -17.21
C SER A 129 11.02 6.98 -16.54
N THR A 130 10.47 7.86 -15.71
CA THR A 130 11.21 9.01 -15.14
C THR A 130 11.75 8.73 -13.75
N GLY A 131 11.12 7.84 -12.99
CA GLY A 131 11.49 7.54 -11.60
C GLY A 131 11.31 8.71 -10.63
N VAL A 132 10.65 9.80 -11.04
CA VAL A 132 10.43 10.97 -10.18
C VAL A 132 9.63 10.56 -8.96
N GLY A 133 10.23 10.76 -7.79
CA GLY A 133 9.63 10.43 -6.49
C GLY A 133 9.59 8.94 -6.16
N ALA A 134 10.19 8.07 -7.00
CA ALA A 134 10.25 6.63 -6.80
C ALA A 134 11.53 6.21 -6.07
N ALA A 135 11.50 5.01 -5.50
CA ALA A 135 12.69 4.37 -4.95
C ALA A 135 12.66 2.86 -5.18
N MET A 136 13.83 2.22 -5.24
CA MET A 136 13.97 0.78 -5.47
C MET A 136 14.99 0.16 -4.51
N ASN A 137 14.76 -1.09 -4.12
CA ASN A 137 15.73 -1.94 -3.45
C ASN A 137 15.81 -3.30 -4.17
N CYS A 138 17.02 -3.84 -4.29
CA CYS A 138 17.29 -5.19 -4.78
C CYS A 138 18.20 -5.91 -3.78
N GLY A 139 17.86 -7.14 -3.43
CA GLY A 139 18.75 -7.96 -2.62
C GLY A 139 18.27 -9.39 -2.45
N GLY A 140 19.14 -10.19 -1.83
CA GLY A 140 18.85 -11.59 -1.52
C GLY A 140 17.68 -11.68 -0.55
N PHE A 141 16.58 -12.26 -1.01
CA PHE A 141 15.39 -12.57 -0.22
C PHE A 141 15.18 -14.08 -0.20
N GLN A 142 15.28 -14.69 0.97
CA GLN A 142 15.15 -16.15 1.13
C GLN A 142 13.80 -16.47 1.76
N SER A 143 12.88 -16.94 0.92
CA SER A 143 11.65 -17.60 1.33
C SER A 143 11.97 -19.07 1.63
N GLY A 144 12.18 -19.41 2.91
CA GLY A 144 12.40 -20.80 3.32
C GLY A 144 12.80 -20.93 4.80
N PRO A 145 12.65 -22.14 5.38
CA PRO A 145 13.08 -22.39 6.75
C PRO A 145 14.56 -22.05 6.89
N SER A 146 14.89 -21.23 7.89
CA SER A 146 16.26 -20.84 8.20
C SER A 146 17.07 -22.09 8.56
N GLY A 147 17.74 -22.69 7.57
CA GLY A 147 18.59 -23.85 7.77
C GLY A 147 19.85 -23.47 8.56
N GLY A 148 19.74 -23.40 9.89
CA GLY A 148 20.84 -23.43 10.88
C GLY A 148 21.94 -22.37 10.78
N GLY A 149 21.92 -21.47 9.81
CA GLY A 149 22.89 -20.39 9.63
C GLY A 149 22.38 -19.08 10.21
N ASN A 150 23.31 -18.25 10.68
CA ASN A 150 23.08 -16.93 11.30
C ASN A 150 22.57 -15.86 10.29
N ARG A 151 21.62 -16.23 9.41
CA ARG A 151 21.05 -15.38 8.36
C ARG A 151 19.54 -15.28 8.55
N PRO A 152 19.05 -14.33 9.34
CA PRO A 152 17.63 -14.04 9.38
C PRO A 152 17.30 -13.19 8.15
N ARG A 153 16.78 -13.76 7.05
CA ARG A 153 16.47 -12.97 5.83
C ARG A 153 15.19 -13.41 5.12
N GLY A 154 14.12 -13.46 5.92
CA GLY A 154 12.74 -13.51 5.43
C GLY A 154 12.05 -12.13 5.40
N ILE A 155 12.77 -11.04 5.67
CA ILE A 155 12.23 -9.68 5.67
C ILE A 155 13.31 -8.69 5.26
N THR A 156 12.94 -7.67 4.48
CA THR A 156 13.77 -6.50 4.18
C THR A 156 12.87 -5.30 3.97
N PHE A 157 13.44 -4.13 3.72
CA PHE A 157 12.68 -2.90 3.51
C PHE A 157 13.36 -1.91 2.58
N LEU A 158 12.56 -0.97 2.14
CA LEU A 158 12.91 0.29 1.50
C LEU A 158 12.12 1.37 2.25
N SER A 159 12.78 2.47 2.56
CA SER A 159 12.12 3.67 3.06
C SER A 159 12.41 4.83 2.12
N GLY A 160 11.49 5.79 2.07
CA GLY A 160 11.61 6.93 1.17
C GLY A 160 10.51 7.96 1.43
N GLY A 161 10.56 9.03 0.67
CA GLY A 161 9.57 10.11 0.68
C GLY A 161 9.92 11.13 -0.40
N SER A 162 8.90 11.78 -0.95
CA SER A 162 9.02 12.76 -2.04
C SER A 162 7.84 13.73 -2.00
N PRO A 163 7.85 14.84 -2.78
CA PRO A 163 6.66 15.67 -2.94
C PRO A 163 5.44 14.88 -3.48
N GLU A 164 5.68 13.81 -4.23
CA GLU A 164 4.64 12.97 -4.82
C GLU A 164 4.17 11.85 -3.90
N LEU A 165 4.94 11.46 -2.88
CA LEU A 165 4.60 10.42 -1.91
C LEU A 165 4.99 10.82 -0.49
N PRO A 166 4.09 10.69 0.50
CA PRO A 166 4.46 10.93 1.90
C PRO A 166 5.58 9.98 2.32
N THR A 167 6.22 10.25 3.45
CA THR A 167 7.22 9.33 4.02
C THR A 167 6.64 7.93 4.21
N TYR A 168 7.35 6.90 3.77
CA TYR A 168 6.87 5.52 3.78
C TYR A 168 7.95 4.51 4.11
N VAL A 169 7.51 3.32 4.49
CA VAL A 169 8.31 2.10 4.57
C VAL A 169 7.56 0.95 3.92
N VAL A 170 8.25 0.24 3.03
CA VAL A 170 7.70 -0.90 2.29
C VAL A 170 8.72 -2.03 2.21
N GLY A 171 8.27 -3.26 2.03
CA GLY A 171 9.19 -4.35 1.78
C GLY A 171 8.51 -5.70 1.63
N PRO A 172 9.27 -6.71 1.20
CA PRO A 172 8.84 -8.09 1.22
C PRO A 172 9.03 -8.70 2.62
N VAL A 173 8.17 -9.65 2.94
CA VAL A 173 8.22 -10.51 4.12
C VAL A 173 7.82 -11.94 3.73
N ILE A 174 8.31 -12.96 4.41
CA ILE A 174 7.91 -14.35 4.14
C ILE A 174 6.41 -14.55 4.32
N GLU A 175 5.88 -15.58 3.64
CA GLU A 175 4.45 -15.87 3.57
C GLU A 175 3.84 -16.18 4.95
N GLU A 176 4.61 -16.75 5.87
CA GLU A 176 4.17 -17.09 7.23
C GLU A 176 3.85 -15.86 8.08
N ALA A 177 4.38 -14.68 7.73
CA ALA A 177 4.11 -13.45 8.47
C ALA A 177 2.66 -12.98 8.25
N GLN A 178 1.97 -12.75 9.35
CA GLN A 178 0.62 -12.17 9.42
C GLN A 178 0.66 -10.70 9.88
N GLU A 179 1.74 -10.30 10.53
CA GLU A 179 1.98 -8.92 10.96
C GLU A 179 3.46 -8.57 10.76
N VAL A 180 3.73 -7.30 10.44
CA VAL A 180 5.09 -6.73 10.42
C VAL A 180 5.14 -5.59 11.44
N VAL A 181 6.12 -5.70 12.35
CA VAL A 181 6.43 -4.70 13.36
C VAL A 181 7.73 -4.00 12.97
N ILE A 182 7.67 -2.67 12.90
CA ILE A 182 8.77 -1.81 12.49
C ILE A 182 9.11 -0.92 13.67
N GLN A 183 10.32 -1.08 14.20
CA GLN A 183 10.85 -0.29 15.31
C GLN A 183 11.84 0.72 14.76
N PHE A 184 11.66 1.98 15.13
CA PHE A 184 12.53 3.08 14.73
C PHE A 184 13.47 3.46 15.89
N ALA A 185 14.63 4.03 15.56
CA ALA A 185 15.63 4.44 16.55
C ALA A 185 15.11 5.44 17.62
N GLY A 186 14.00 6.14 17.35
CA GLY A 186 13.32 7.01 18.31
C GLY A 186 12.42 6.28 19.32
N GLY A 187 12.34 4.95 19.26
CA GLY A 187 11.44 4.13 20.08
C GLY A 187 10.01 4.03 19.56
N ALA A 188 9.67 4.72 18.47
CA ALA A 188 8.40 4.56 17.79
C ALA A 188 8.27 3.14 17.23
N VAL A 189 7.04 2.60 17.27
CA VAL A 189 6.72 1.26 16.77
C VAL A 189 5.50 1.36 15.86
N LEU A 190 5.63 0.80 14.66
CA LEU A 190 4.58 0.73 13.66
C LEU A 190 4.22 -0.72 13.37
N HIS A 191 2.93 -1.01 13.37
CA HIS A 191 2.37 -2.32 13.03
C HIS A 191 1.68 -2.23 11.68
N THR A 192 1.92 -3.21 10.80
CA THR A 192 1.27 -3.28 9.49
C THR A 192 0.95 -4.70 9.10
N VAL A 193 -0.17 -4.90 8.40
CA VAL A 193 -0.60 -6.20 7.89
C VAL A 193 -0.02 -6.41 6.49
N PRO A 194 0.73 -7.50 6.24
CA PRO A 194 1.19 -7.84 4.90
C PRO A 194 0.03 -8.23 3.97
N PHE A 195 0.28 -8.18 2.67
CA PHE A 195 -0.63 -8.59 1.61
C PHE A 195 0.07 -9.52 0.62
N ASP A 196 -0.71 -10.38 -0.02
CA ASP A 196 -0.19 -11.41 -0.91
C ASP A 196 0.44 -10.83 -2.18
N ALA A 197 1.53 -11.44 -2.63
CA ALA A 197 2.15 -11.15 -3.91
C ALA A 197 1.54 -12.01 -5.03
N PRO A 198 1.66 -11.59 -6.30
CA PRO A 198 1.47 -12.50 -7.43
C PRO A 198 2.31 -13.78 -7.27
N ALA A 199 1.70 -14.94 -7.46
CA ALA A 199 2.34 -16.25 -7.23
C ALA A 199 3.65 -16.47 -8.02
N SER A 200 3.82 -15.78 -9.14
CA SER A 200 5.05 -15.77 -9.94
C SER A 200 6.28 -15.19 -9.22
N LEU A 201 6.09 -14.45 -8.12
CA LEU A 201 7.18 -13.94 -7.28
C LEU A 201 7.64 -14.94 -6.19
N GLY A 202 6.93 -16.07 -6.06
CA GLY A 202 7.17 -17.12 -5.07
C GLY A 202 6.38 -16.91 -3.77
N ALA A 203 6.75 -17.68 -2.74
CA ALA A 203 6.17 -17.62 -1.39
C ALA A 203 6.65 -16.36 -0.64
N VAL A 204 6.09 -15.21 -1.02
CA VAL A 204 6.43 -13.89 -0.45
C VAL A 204 5.16 -13.05 -0.31
N LYS A 205 5.08 -12.31 0.80
CA LYS A 205 4.12 -11.23 1.01
C LYS A 205 4.84 -9.90 0.97
N PHE A 206 4.09 -8.82 0.80
CA PHE A 206 4.60 -7.47 0.88
C PHE A 206 3.85 -6.69 1.95
N TYR A 207 4.50 -5.69 2.53
CA TYR A 207 3.85 -4.71 3.38
C TYR A 207 4.20 -3.31 2.87
N ALA A 208 3.31 -2.37 3.16
CA ALA A 208 3.48 -0.97 2.80
C ALA A 208 2.77 -0.11 3.83
N ALA A 209 3.48 0.83 4.43
CA ALA A 209 2.92 1.71 5.44
C ALA A 209 3.43 3.14 5.27
N ARG A 210 2.52 4.10 5.48
CA ARG A 210 2.85 5.51 5.62
C ARG A 210 3.47 5.75 7.01
N LEU A 211 4.49 6.58 7.07
CA LEU A 211 5.06 7.11 8.31
C LEU A 211 4.39 8.45 8.64
N ALA A 212 4.18 8.72 9.93
CA ALA A 212 3.64 10.00 10.37
C ALA A 212 4.60 11.15 10.02
N ASP A 213 4.09 12.35 9.78
CA ASP A 213 4.91 13.50 9.35
C ASP A 213 5.96 13.93 10.40
N THR A 214 5.75 13.51 11.66
CA THR A 214 6.69 13.69 12.77
C THR A 214 7.88 12.72 12.72
N GLU A 215 7.71 11.59 12.04
CA GLU A 215 8.79 10.64 11.77
C GLU A 215 9.55 11.15 10.55
N SER A 216 10.77 11.65 10.79
CA SER A 216 11.64 12.06 9.69
C SER A 216 11.83 10.89 8.72
N PRO A 217 11.99 11.12 7.40
CA PRO A 217 12.53 10.09 6.51
C PRO A 217 13.93 9.61 6.94
N ALA A 218 14.59 10.36 7.82
CA ALA A 218 15.81 9.95 8.52
C ALA A 218 15.56 9.13 9.80
N ALA A 219 14.31 8.82 10.15
CA ALA A 219 13.98 7.88 11.21
C ALA A 219 14.53 6.52 10.81
N THR A 220 15.73 6.23 11.30
CA THR A 220 16.45 5.01 10.99
C THR A 220 15.64 3.85 11.52
N VAL A 221 15.10 3.04 10.60
CA VAL A 221 14.51 1.75 10.97
C VAL A 221 15.60 0.95 11.68
N GLU A 222 15.34 0.58 12.92
CA GLU A 222 16.31 -0.07 13.78
C GLU A 222 16.14 -1.59 13.75
N LYS A 223 14.88 -2.03 13.74
CA LYS A 223 14.50 -3.44 13.74
C LYS A 223 13.18 -3.64 13.00
N LEU A 224 13.10 -4.69 12.20
CA LEU A 224 11.88 -5.18 11.57
C LEU A 224 11.65 -6.62 12.00
N VAL A 225 10.41 -6.96 12.29
CA VAL A 225 10.00 -8.28 12.74
C VAL A 225 8.74 -8.68 11.99
N GLY A 226 8.75 -9.87 11.39
CA GLY A 226 7.53 -10.53 10.90
C GLY A 226 7.03 -11.49 11.98
N LEU A 227 5.76 -11.36 12.35
CA LEU A 227 5.09 -12.21 13.35
C LEU A 227 4.06 -13.11 12.67
N ASP A 228 3.92 -14.36 13.14
CA ASP A 228 2.83 -15.26 12.75
C ASP A 228 1.53 -14.97 13.52
N GLY A 229 0.48 -15.76 13.30
CA GLY A 229 -0.82 -15.61 13.97
C GLY A 229 -0.81 -15.89 15.49
N ASP A 230 0.26 -16.52 16.00
CA ASP A 230 0.48 -16.75 17.44
C ASP A 230 1.39 -15.66 18.05
N GLY A 231 1.81 -14.66 17.27
CA GLY A 231 2.74 -13.62 17.69
C GLY A 231 4.20 -14.08 17.77
N ARG A 232 4.58 -15.21 17.18
CA ARG A 232 5.97 -15.69 17.14
C ARG A 232 6.74 -15.01 16.02
N VAL A 233 8.00 -14.72 16.25
CA VAL A 233 8.91 -14.18 15.24
C VAL A 233 9.22 -15.24 14.19
N VAL A 234 8.80 -14.98 12.95
CA VAL A 234 9.08 -15.83 11.77
C VAL A 234 10.10 -15.19 10.82
N ALA A 235 10.24 -13.86 10.87
CA ALA A 235 11.29 -13.14 10.15
C ALA A 235 11.81 -11.98 11.00
N CYS A 236 13.09 -11.63 10.85
CA CYS A 236 13.64 -10.49 11.54
C CYS A 236 14.82 -9.88 10.79
N LEU A 237 14.96 -8.56 10.89
CA LEU A 237 16.09 -7.79 10.39
C LEU A 237 16.44 -6.73 11.43
N ALA A 238 17.69 -6.72 11.88
CA ALA A 238 18.20 -5.72 12.82
C ALA A 238 19.38 -4.98 12.19
N LEU A 239 19.37 -3.65 12.25
CA LEU A 239 20.36 -2.79 11.59
C LEU A 239 21.41 -2.20 12.56
N GLY A 240 21.19 -2.30 13.87
CA GLY A 240 22.10 -1.81 14.92
C GLY A 240 22.97 -2.90 15.54
N SER A 241 24.17 -2.52 16.03
CA SER A 241 25.19 -3.44 16.60
C SER A 241 24.83 -4.06 17.97
N GLY A 242 23.65 -3.79 18.52
CA GLY A 242 23.15 -4.39 19.77
C GLY A 242 21.82 -5.11 19.64
N ASN A 243 21.24 -5.16 18.45
CA ASN A 243 19.86 -5.61 18.27
C ASN A 243 19.84 -7.05 17.78
N SER A 244 19.61 -7.99 18.70
CA SER A 244 19.36 -9.38 18.36
C SER A 244 17.88 -9.61 18.04
N CYS A 245 17.67 -10.54 17.11
CA CYS A 245 16.38 -11.13 16.77
C CYS A 245 16.05 -12.29 17.72
N SER A 246 16.30 -12.09 19.01
CA SER A 246 16.12 -13.08 20.09
C SER A 246 14.84 -12.81 20.86
#